data_AF-A0A349UY86-F1
#
_entry.id   AF-A0A349UY86-F1
#
_cell.length_a   1.000
_cell.length_b   1.000
_cell.length_c   1.000
_cell.angle_alpha   90.00
_cell.angle_beta   90.00
_cell.angle_gamma   90.00
#
_symmetry.space_group_name_H-M   'P 1'
#
loop_
_entity.id
_entity.type
_entity.pdbx_description
1 polymer ?
#
loop_
_entity_poly.entity_id
_entity_poly.type
_entity_poly.pdbx_seq_one_letter_code
_entity_poly.pdbx_strand_id
1 'polypeptide(L)' 'MKSLRFLAPLLIFLVVGAFLAVGLKLDPREVPSPLIDKPAPQFELPRLLQMEGLVGTSDLRGEVWLLNVWASWCAACR' A
#
# COMPACT_ATOMS: atom_id res chain seq x y z
N MET A 1 -5.11 -49.18 8.97
CA MET A 1 -5.09 -48.26 7.80
C MET A 1 -6.46 -47.70 7.35
N LYS A 2 -7.62 -48.28 7.72
CA LYS A 2 -8.95 -47.71 7.37
C LYS A 2 -9.35 -46.47 8.20
N SER A 3 -8.95 -46.41 9.47
CA SER A 3 -9.26 -45.31 10.40
C SER A 3 -8.67 -43.95 9.98
N LEU A 4 -7.49 -43.92 9.36
CA LEU A 4 -6.83 -42.67 8.93
C LEU A 4 -7.64 -41.89 7.88
N ARG A 5 -8.45 -42.59 7.08
CA ARG A 5 -9.32 -41.97 6.05
C ARG A 5 -10.49 -41.20 6.66
N PHE A 6 -10.94 -41.59 7.85
CA PHE A 6 -12.01 -40.89 8.59
C PHE A 6 -11.47 -39.67 9.36
N LEU A 7 -10.17 -39.60 9.61
CA LEU A 7 -9.50 -38.45 10.22
C LEU A 7 -9.14 -37.35 9.21
N ALA A 8 -9.05 -37.68 7.92
CA ALA A 8 -8.69 -36.73 6.87
C ALA A 8 -9.63 -35.51 6.79
N PRO A 9 -10.98 -35.63 6.85
CA PRO A 9 -11.88 -34.48 6.85
C PRO A 9 -11.67 -33.56 8.05
N LEU A 10 -11.42 -34.15 9.24
CA LEU A 10 -11.15 -33.39 10.46
C LEU A 10 -9.83 -32.62 10.35
N LEU A 11 -8.79 -33.26 9.81
CA LEU A 11 -7.49 -32.61 9.61
C LEU A 11 -7.62 -31.42 8.65
N ILE A 12 -8.34 -31.58 7.54
CA ILE A 12 -8.59 -30.50 6.57
C ILE A 12 -9.34 -29.34 7.24
N PHE A 13 -10.38 -29.64 8.03
CA PHE A 13 -11.13 -28.63 8.76
C PHE A 13 -10.23 -27.83 9.72
N LEU A 14 -9.38 -28.52 10.49
CA LEU A 14 -8.44 -27.87 11.41
C LEU A 14 -7.43 -26.99 10.67
N VAL A 15 -6.92 -27.44 9.53
CA VAL A 15 -5.99 -26.66 8.70
C VAL A 15 -6.67 -25.38 8.20
N VAL A 16 -7.87 -25.50 7.62
CA VAL A 16 -8.64 -24.33 7.14
C VAL A 16 -8.98 -23.39 8.30
N GLY A 17 -9.43 -23.93 9.43
CA GLY A 17 -9.72 -23.14 10.63
C GLY A 17 -8.50 -22.38 11.15
N ALA A 18 -7.32 -23.01 11.13
CA ALA A 18 -6.07 -22.36 11.50
C ALA A 18 -5.71 -21.21 10.55
N PHE A 19 -5.83 -21.41 9.23
CA PHE A 19 -5.60 -20.33 8.25
C PHE A 19 -6.55 -19.15 8.44
N LEU A 20 -7.84 -19.42 8.69
CA LEU A 20 -8.83 -18.36 8.96
C LEU A 20 -8.54 -17.62 10.27
N ALA A 21 -8.12 -18.35 11.31
CA ALA A 21 -7.73 -17.75 12.60
C ALA A 21 -6.48 -16.86 12.48
N VAL A 22 -5.54 -17.20 11.60
CA VAL A 22 -4.39 -16.35 11.27
C VAL A 22 -4.86 -15.10 10.52
N GLY A 23 -5.75 -15.26 9.53
CA GLY A 23 -6.29 -14.14 8.75
C GLY A 23 -6.97 -13.06 9.60
N LEU A 24 -7.63 -13.45 10.70
CA LEU A 24 -8.27 -12.53 11.64
C LEU A 24 -7.30 -11.61 12.40
N LYS A 25 -5.99 -11.92 12.41
CA LYS A 25 -4.95 -11.13 13.09
C LYS A 25 -4.19 -10.17 12.18
N LEU A 26 -4.38 -10.27 10.86
CA LEU A 26 -3.71 -9.41 9.89
C LEU A 26 -4.46 -8.08 9.78
N ASP A 27 -3.76 -6.95 9.65
CA ASP A 27 -4.40 -5.66 9.38
C ASP A 27 -4.65 -5.52 7.86
N PRO A 28 -5.91 -5.52 7.40
CA PRO A 28 -6.23 -5.39 5.99
C PRO A 28 -5.93 -3.98 5.42
N ARG A 29 -5.56 -3.01 6.28
CA ARG A 29 -5.25 -1.62 5.90
C ARG A 29 -3.76 -1.35 5.81
N GLU A 30 -2.91 -2.32 6.14
CA GLU A 30 -1.47 -2.16 6.01
C GLU A 30 -1.09 -2.13 4.52
N VAL A 31 -0.64 -0.96 4.06
CA VAL A 31 -0.12 -0.78 2.71
C VAL A 31 1.38 -0.52 2.82
N PRO A 32 2.23 -1.54 2.72
CA PRO A 32 3.68 -1.36 2.83
C PRO A 32 4.17 -0.50 1.67
N SER A 33 4.88 0.60 1.99
CA SER A 33 5.45 1.47 0.97
C SER A 33 6.73 0.86 0.40
N PRO A 34 6.81 0.60 -0.93
CA PRO A 34 8.03 0.08 -1.54
C PRO A 34 9.13 1.15 -1.70
N LEU A 35 8.83 2.42 -1.36
CA LEU A 35 9.70 3.57 -1.62
C LEU A 35 10.38 4.12 -0.36
N ILE A 36 10.25 3.45 0.79
CA ILE A 36 11.02 3.81 1.99
C ILE A 36 12.53 3.65 1.69
N ASP A 37 13.32 4.62 2.17
CA ASP A 37 14.77 4.73 1.96
C ASP A 37 15.21 4.79 0.48
N LYS A 38 14.30 5.13 -0.44
CA LYS A 38 14.60 5.43 -1.84
C LYS A 38 14.63 6.94 -2.08
N PRO A 39 15.49 7.43 -2.98
CA PRO A 39 15.46 8.84 -3.35
C PRO A 39 14.13 9.17 -4.04
N ALA A 40 13.63 10.39 -3.82
CA ALA A 40 12.46 10.89 -4.55
C ALA A 40 12.71 10.85 -6.08
N PRO A 41 11.76 10.35 -6.90
CA PRO A 41 11.92 10.32 -8.35
C PRO A 41 12.11 11.71 -8.93
N GLN A 42 13.06 11.89 -9.84
CA GLN A 42 13.27 13.17 -10.52
C GLN A 42 12.08 13.50 -11.41
N PHE A 43 11.53 14.70 -11.24
CA PHE A 43 10.49 15.25 -12.09
C PHE A 43 10.75 16.74 -12.31
N GLU A 44 10.18 17.24 -13.40
CA GLU A 44 10.06 18.64 -13.76
C GLU A 44 8.74 18.80 -14.51
N LEU A 45 7.77 19.48 -13.89
CA LEU A 45 6.38 19.51 -14.34
C LEU A 45 5.86 20.95 -14.36
N PRO A 46 4.89 21.29 -15.24
CA PRO A 46 4.21 22.58 -15.22
C PRO A 46 3.47 22.82 -13.91
N ARG A 47 3.46 24.08 -13.46
CA ARG A 47 2.66 24.49 -12.30
C ARG A 47 1.18 24.58 -12.69
N LEU A 48 0.30 24.06 -11.83
CA LEU A 48 -1.13 24.01 -12.12
C LEU A 48 -1.78 25.41 -12.19
N LEU A 49 -1.34 26.34 -11.36
CA LEU A 49 -1.95 27.68 -11.23
C LEU A 49 -1.20 28.78 -11.99
N GLN A 50 -0.08 28.46 -12.65
CA GLN A 50 0.76 29.42 -13.35
C GLN A 50 0.98 28.92 -14.77
N MET A 51 0.55 29.70 -15.77
CA MET A 51 0.67 29.32 -17.19
C MET A 51 2.12 29.19 -17.64
N GLU A 52 3.03 29.93 -16.99
CA GLU A 52 4.46 29.84 -17.21
C GLU A 52 5.14 29.47 -15.88
N GLY A 53 5.89 28.38 -15.88
CA GLY A 53 6.64 27.93 -14.70
C GLY A 53 6.69 26.41 -14.56
N LEU A 54 7.90 25.91 -14.34
CA LEU A 54 8.14 24.52 -13.98
C LEU A 54 8.34 24.41 -12.46
N VAL A 55 8.08 23.22 -11.94
CA VAL A 55 8.45 22.81 -10.59
C VAL A 55 9.07 21.42 -10.68
N GLY A 56 10.21 21.25 -10.04
CA GLY A 56 10.92 19.98 -10.04
C GLY A 56 11.45 19.58 -8.68
N THR A 57 11.96 18.35 -8.60
CA THR A 57 12.59 17.83 -7.37
C THR A 57 13.75 18.67 -6.86
N SER A 58 14.47 19.38 -7.74
CA SER A 58 15.55 20.28 -7.36
C SER A 58 15.08 21.41 -6.46
N ASP A 59 13.88 21.93 -6.72
CA ASP A 59 13.30 23.07 -6.02
C ASP A 59 12.82 22.73 -4.61
N LEU A 60 12.64 21.42 -4.34
CA LEU A 60 12.14 20.87 -3.08
C LEU A 60 13.27 20.37 -2.16
N ARG A 61 14.53 20.58 -2.52
CA ARG A 61 15.67 20.17 -1.69
C ARG A 61 15.93 21.17 -0.56
N GLY A 62 16.48 20.66 0.54
CA GLY A 62 16.93 21.48 1.68
C GLY A 62 15.94 21.53 2.84
N GLU A 63 14.68 21.18 2.61
CA GLU A 63 13.65 21.11 3.64
C GLU A 63 12.90 19.77 3.60
N VAL A 64 12.23 19.42 4.69
CA VAL A 64 11.34 18.26 4.74
C VAL A 64 9.98 18.66 4.19
N TRP A 65 9.45 17.87 3.26
CA TRP A 65 8.19 18.14 2.60
C TRP A 65 7.30 16.89 2.53
N LEU A 66 6.00 17.13 2.42
CA LEU A 66 4.99 16.09 2.21
C LEU A 66 4.47 16.20 0.77
N LEU A 67 4.54 15.10 0.01
CA LEU A 67 3.90 15.01 -1.31
C LEU A 67 2.46 14.55 -1.15
N ASN A 68 1.50 15.42 -1.44
CA ASN A 68 0.10 15.03 -1.54
C ASN A 68 -0.32 14.89 -3.01
N VAL A 69 -0.72 13.68 -3.41
CA VAL A 69 -1.24 13.39 -4.76
C VAL A 69 -2.76 13.36 -4.69
N TRP A 70 -3.41 14.25 -5.46
CA TRP A 70 -4.85 14.42 -5.44
C TRP A 70 -5.40 14.81 -6.80
N ALA A 71 -6.72 14.81 -6.93
CA ALA A 71 -7.44 15.31 -8.10
C ALA A 71 -8.81 15.88 -7.69
N SER A 72 -9.35 16.80 -8.49
CA SER A 72 -10.65 17.45 -8.20
C SER A 72 -11.83 16.48 -8.10
N TRP A 73 -11.71 15.31 -8.73
CA TRP A 73 -12.71 14.24 -8.74
C TRP A 73 -12.38 13.10 -7.76
N CYS A 74 -11.28 13.19 -7.01
CA CYS A 74 -10.90 12.17 -6.03
C CYS A 74 -11.78 12.29 -4.78
N ALA A 75 -12.80 11.43 -4.66
CA ALA A 75 -13.69 11.41 -3.50
C ALA A 75 -12.96 11.15 -2.18
N ALA A 76 -11.90 10.33 -2.18
CA ALA A 76 -11.09 10.03 -1.01
C ALA A 76 -10.14 11.17 -0.59
N CYS A 77 -10.00 12.21 -1.41
CA CYS A 77 -9.07 13.32 -1.20
C CYS A 77 -9.76 14.58 -0.61
N ARG A 78 -11.07 14.54 -0.36
CA ARG A 78 -11.82 15.57 0.35
C ARG A 78 -11.83 15.28 1.85
#